data_AF-A0A7J8SE07-F1
#
_entry.id   AF-A0A7J8SE07-F1
#
_cell.length_a   1.000
_cell.length_b   1.000
_cell.length_c   1.000
_cell.angle_alpha   90.00
_cell.angle_beta   90.00
_cell.angle_gamma   90.00
#
_symmetry.space_group_name_H-M   'P 1'
#
loop_
_entity.id
_entity.type
_entity.pdbx_description
1 polymer ?
#
loop_
_entity_poly.entity_id
_entity_poly.type
_entity_poly.pdbx_seq_one_letter_code
_entity_poly.pdbx_strand_id
1 'polypeptide(L)'
;MSWRFPPRGWLKFNVCGVVFEAKAGGEGVLRDEDGVARALFSGPSEAKDAKLAELNSTGVALELYEGMGWATCCPLLIEVGSNVVKVEHMGNEMAFALAIAGVKHSDTFKA
;
A
#
# COMPACT_ATOMS: atom_id res chain seq x y z
N MET A 1 -2.68 -17.06 6.26
CA MET A 1 -1.41 -16.31 6.20
C MET A 1 -1.01 -15.92 7.61
N SER A 2 0.27 -16.04 7.99
CA SER A 2 0.74 -15.54 9.29
C SER A 2 1.36 -14.15 9.09
N TRP A 3 0.76 -13.15 9.72
CA TRP A 3 1.33 -11.81 9.83
C TRP A 3 2.74 -11.88 10.42
N ARG A 4 3.67 -11.07 9.88
CA ARG A 4 5.04 -10.96 10.37
C ARG A 4 5.38 -9.51 10.69
N PHE A 5 6.04 -9.32 11.82
CA PHE A 5 6.61 -8.03 12.22
C PHE A 5 7.60 -7.52 11.17
N PRO A 6 7.62 -6.21 10.89
CA PRO A 6 8.66 -5.64 10.05
C PRO A 6 10.02 -5.66 10.78
N PRO A 7 11.14 -5.44 10.05
CA PRO A 7 12.44 -5.27 10.68
C PRO A 7 12.45 -4.12 11.69
N ARG A 8 13.40 -4.12 12.63
CA ARG A 8 13.52 -3.04 13.61
C ARG A 8 13.77 -1.68 12.93
N GLY A 9 13.04 -0.66 13.35
CA GLY A 9 13.02 0.70 12.81
C GLY A 9 12.12 0.88 11.59
N TRP A 10 11.41 -0.16 11.16
CA TRP A 10 10.57 -0.13 9.96
C TRP A 10 9.10 -0.05 10.29
N LEU A 11 8.36 0.55 9.37
CA LEU A 11 6.91 0.55 9.37
C LEU A 11 6.38 -0.49 8.38
N LYS A 12 5.17 -1.01 8.64
CA LYS A 12 4.49 -1.91 7.72
C LYS A 12 3.03 -1.53 7.54
N PHE A 13 2.64 -1.24 6.31
CA PHE A 13 1.27 -1.02 5.89
C PHE A 13 0.71 -2.30 5.29
N ASN A 14 -0.33 -2.87 5.88
CA ASN A 14 -1.19 -3.82 5.17
C ASN A 14 -2.24 -3.03 4.40
N VAL A 15 -2.42 -3.34 3.13
CA VAL A 15 -3.51 -2.79 2.33
C VAL A 15 -4.31 -3.91 1.69
N CYS A 16 -5.60 -3.69 1.57
CA CYS A 16 -6.55 -4.62 1.00
C CYS A 16 -7.56 -3.85 0.15
N GLY A 17 -7.88 -4.41 -1.02
CA GLY A 17 -8.97 -3.95 -1.86
C GLY A 17 -10.06 -5.00 -1.88
N VAL A 18 -11.28 -4.57 -1.63
CA VAL A 18 -12.45 -5.44 -1.55
C VAL A 18 -13.47 -5.03 -2.60
N VAL A 19 -14.18 -6.01 -3.17
CA VAL A 19 -15.35 -5.75 -4.02
C VAL A 19 -16.51 -6.56 -3.49
N PHE A 20 -17.63 -5.87 -3.26
CA PHE A 20 -18.87 -6.47 -2.78
C PHE A 20 -20.06 -5.80 -3.46
N GLU A 21 -20.97 -6.59 -4.04
CA GLU A 21 -22.19 -6.08 -4.70
C GLU A 21 -21.92 -4.92 -5.68
N ALA A 22 -20.91 -5.09 -6.56
CA ALA A 22 -20.46 -4.09 -7.53
C ALA A 22 -19.92 -2.77 -6.94
N LYS A 23 -19.68 -2.71 -5.63
CA LYS A 23 -18.98 -1.61 -4.96
C LYS A 23 -17.57 -2.05 -4.63
N ALA A 24 -16.60 -1.20 -4.91
CA ALA A 24 -15.24 -1.40 -4.47
C ALA A 24 -14.93 -0.57 -3.22
N GLY A 25 -14.02 -1.07 -2.40
CA GLY A 25 -13.54 -0.42 -1.21
C GLY A 25 -12.07 -0.70 -0.99
N GLY A 26 -11.42 0.22 -0.30
CA GLY A 26 -10.03 0.12 0.07
C GLY A 26 -9.87 0.26 1.58
N GLU A 27 -8.94 -0.50 2.13
CA GLU A 27 -8.58 -0.40 3.53
C GLU A 27 -7.08 -0.59 3.72
N GLY A 28 -6.58 -0.06 4.83
CA GLY A 28 -5.23 -0.36 5.24
C GLY A 28 -4.95 -0.05 6.70
N VAL A 29 -3.96 -0.75 7.23
CA VAL A 29 -3.48 -0.59 8.60
C VAL A 29 -1.97 -0.47 8.59
N LEU A 30 -1.47 0.62 9.17
CA LEU A 30 -0.05 0.84 9.38
C LEU A 30 0.35 0.42 10.79
N ARG A 31 1.40 -0.38 10.90
CA ARG A 31 1.96 -0.87 12.15
C ARG A 31 3.44 -0.54 12.25
N ASP A 32 3.91 -0.32 13.47
CA ASP A 32 5.32 -0.17 13.77
C ASP A 32 6.03 -1.53 13.97
N GLU A 33 7.31 -1.47 14.33
CA GLU A 33 8.16 -2.63 14.59
C GLU A 33 7.63 -3.56 15.70
N ASP A 34 6.87 -3.00 16.66
CA ASP A 34 6.23 -3.74 17.75
C ASP A 34 4.83 -4.24 17.35
N GLY A 35 4.42 -4.00 16.10
CA GLY A 35 3.11 -4.38 15.56
C GLY A 35 1.94 -3.50 16.03
N VAL A 36 2.23 -2.41 16.75
CA VAL A 36 1.23 -1.47 17.25
C VAL A 36 0.68 -0.68 16.07
N ALA A 37 -0.65 -0.61 15.96
CA ALA A 37 -1.30 0.16 14.91
C ALA A 37 -1.07 1.66 15.14
N ARG A 38 -0.61 2.34 14.10
CA ARG A 38 -0.28 3.78 14.15
C ARG A 38 -1.20 4.64 13.28
N ALA A 39 -1.72 4.08 12.20
CA ALA A 39 -2.69 4.71 11.32
C ALA A 39 -3.59 3.64 10.69
N LEU A 40 -4.82 4.03 10.35
CA LEU A 40 -5.75 3.20 9.59
C LEU A 40 -6.55 4.08 8.64
N PHE A 41 -6.97 3.51 7.52
CA PHE A 41 -7.98 4.10 6.66
C PHE A 41 -8.93 3.02 6.16
N SER A 42 -10.14 3.46 5.82
CA SER A 42 -11.12 2.67 5.09
C SER A 42 -12.00 3.62 4.30
N GLY A 43 -12.36 3.25 3.08
CA GLY A 43 -13.21 4.08 2.25
C GLY A 43 -13.72 3.39 0.99
N PRO A 44 -14.81 3.93 0.40
CA PRO A 44 -15.24 3.49 -0.92
C PRO A 44 -14.18 3.83 -1.96
N SER A 45 -14.11 3.01 -3.01
CA SER A 45 -13.23 3.21 -4.16
C SER A 45 -14.06 3.19 -5.44
N GLU A 46 -13.75 4.10 -6.36
CA GLU A 46 -14.31 4.10 -7.72
C GLU A 46 -13.70 2.99 -8.61
N ALA A 47 -12.91 2.09 -8.01
CA ALA A 47 -12.33 0.96 -8.70
C ALA A 47 -13.40 -0.01 -9.22
N LYS A 48 -13.12 -0.59 -10.39
CA LYS A 48 -14.01 -1.55 -11.05
C LYS A 48 -13.82 -2.98 -10.54
N ASP A 49 -12.68 -3.25 -9.91
CA ASP A 49 -12.33 -4.55 -9.36
C ASP A 49 -11.43 -4.41 -8.11
N ALA A 50 -11.18 -5.55 -7.44
CA ALA A 50 -10.42 -5.59 -6.21
C ALA A 50 -8.94 -5.21 -6.41
N LYS A 51 -8.35 -5.52 -7.57
CA LYS A 51 -6.93 -5.21 -7.85
C LYS A 51 -6.73 -3.70 -8.00
N LEU A 52 -7.64 -3.03 -8.69
CA LEU A 52 -7.61 -1.59 -8.81
C LEU A 52 -7.94 -0.92 -7.46
N ALA A 53 -8.79 -1.54 -6.64
CA ALA A 53 -9.05 -1.07 -5.27
C ALA A 53 -7.81 -1.20 -4.37
N GLU A 54 -7.07 -2.31 -4.47
CA GLU A 54 -5.78 -2.52 -3.79
C GLU A 54 -4.74 -1.48 -4.22
N LEU A 55 -4.69 -1.18 -5.52
CA LEU A 55 -3.80 -0.18 -6.08
C LEU A 55 -4.11 1.22 -5.53
N ASN A 56 -5.38 1.61 -5.55
CA ASN A 56 -5.84 2.89 -4.98
C ASN A 56 -5.52 2.96 -3.47
N SER A 57 -5.73 1.86 -2.74
CA SER A 57 -5.40 1.75 -1.32
C SER A 57 -3.90 1.90 -1.07
N THR A 58 -3.06 1.39 -1.96
CA THR A 58 -1.60 1.57 -1.91
C THR A 58 -1.23 3.05 -2.09
N GLY A 59 -1.90 3.76 -2.99
CA GLY A 59 -1.74 5.21 -3.16
C GLY A 59 -2.08 5.98 -1.88
N VAL A 60 -3.25 5.70 -1.29
CA VAL A 60 -3.67 6.31 -0.01
C VAL A 60 -2.68 6.01 1.12
N ALA A 61 -2.15 4.78 1.19
CA ALA A 61 -1.15 4.42 2.18
C ALA A 61 0.16 5.23 2.04
N LEU A 62 0.60 5.50 0.80
CA LEU A 62 1.77 6.32 0.52
C LEU A 62 1.51 7.79 0.89
N GLU A 63 0.36 8.35 0.52
CA GLU A 63 -0.01 9.74 0.88
C GLU A 63 -0.05 9.93 2.40
N LEU A 64 -0.60 8.96 3.13
CA LEU A 64 -0.60 8.98 4.60
C LEU A 64 0.82 8.94 5.15
N TYR A 65 1.65 8.03 4.65
CA TYR A 65 3.04 7.89 5.08
C TYR A 65 3.86 9.16 4.86
N GLU A 66 3.69 9.82 3.71
CA GLU A 66 4.30 11.13 3.44
C GLU A 66 3.73 12.22 4.34
N GLY A 67 2.41 12.32 4.45
CA GLY A 67 1.72 13.35 5.25
C GLY A 67 2.04 13.29 6.75
N MET A 68 2.42 12.12 7.26
CA MET A 68 2.87 11.95 8.65
C MET A 68 4.34 12.34 8.87
N GLY A 69 5.10 12.65 7.82
CA GLY A 69 6.52 13.02 7.89
C GLY A 69 7.45 11.84 8.17
N TRP A 70 6.95 10.61 8.12
CA TRP A 70 7.72 9.40 8.49
C TRP A 70 8.71 8.97 7.43
N ALA A 71 8.53 9.44 6.19
CA ALA A 71 9.45 9.22 5.08
C ALA A 71 10.91 9.62 5.39
N THR A 72 11.11 10.51 6.36
CA THR A 72 12.44 10.99 6.77
C THR A 72 13.11 10.15 7.86
N CYS A 73 12.37 9.30 8.57
CA CYS A 73 12.86 8.61 9.77
C CYS A 73 12.67 7.10 9.78
N CYS A 74 11.69 6.56 9.06
CA CYS A 74 11.34 5.14 9.13
C CYS A 74 11.05 4.60 7.73
N PRO A 75 11.79 3.62 7.20
CA PRO A 75 11.45 2.96 5.93
C PRO A 75 10.12 2.20 6.03
N LEU A 76 9.46 1.99 4.88
CA LEU A 76 8.11 1.41 4.80
C LEU A 76 8.09 0.11 3.99
N LEU A 77 7.40 -0.89 4.53
CA LEU A 77 6.93 -2.08 3.80
C LEU A 77 5.43 -1.96 3.55
N ILE A 78 4.99 -2.18 2.32
CA ILE A 78 3.57 -2.28 1.98
C ILE A 78 3.25 -3.71 1.58
N GLU A 79 2.37 -4.37 2.33
CA GLU A 79 1.86 -5.70 2.03
C GLU A 79 0.49 -5.58 1.35
N VAL A 80 0.41 -6.02 0.09
CA VAL A 80 -0.80 -6.04 -0.75
C VAL A 80 -1.16 -7.49 -1.04
N GLY A 81 -2.16 -8.03 -0.36
CA GLY A 81 -2.48 -9.46 -0.45
C GLY A 81 -1.27 -10.34 -0.10
N SER A 82 -0.82 -11.18 -1.03
CA SER A 82 0.38 -12.02 -0.86
C SER A 82 1.70 -11.34 -1.27
N ASN A 83 1.65 -10.12 -1.80
CA ASN A 83 2.83 -9.41 -2.31
C ASN A 83 3.32 -8.39 -1.29
N VAL A 84 4.64 -8.23 -1.17
CA VAL A 84 5.25 -7.20 -0.32
C VAL A 84 6.10 -6.28 -1.19
N VAL A 85 5.85 -4.98 -1.09
CA VAL A 85 6.58 -3.90 -1.74
C VAL A 85 7.40 -3.17 -0.67
N LYS A 86 8.64 -2.84 -1.01
CA LYS A 86 9.58 -2.15 -0.12
C LYS A 86 9.78 -0.73 -0.63
N VAL A 87 9.69 0.25 0.27
CA VAL A 87 9.86 1.67 0.00
C VAL A 87 10.98 2.19 0.90
N GLU A 88 12.14 2.43 0.30
CA GLU A 88 13.29 3.05 0.97
C GLU A 88 13.42 4.51 0.54
N HIS A 89 13.85 5.38 1.46
CA HIS A 89 14.15 6.76 1.11
C HIS A 89 15.56 6.84 0.50
N MET A 90 15.64 6.58 -0.80
CA MET A 90 16.66 7.15 -1.68
C MET A 90 15.90 7.75 -2.87
N GLY A 91 16.24 8.98 -3.26
CA GLY A 91 15.47 9.74 -4.26
C GLY A 91 15.09 8.95 -5.53
N ASN A 92 14.01 9.39 -6.19
CA ASN A 92 13.41 8.80 -7.41
C ASN A 92 12.75 7.41 -7.29
N GLU A 93 12.82 6.69 -6.16
CA GLU A 93 12.17 5.37 -6.04
C GLU A 93 10.65 5.41 -5.78
N MET A 94 10.09 6.53 -5.33
CA MET A 94 8.63 6.67 -5.23
C MET A 94 7.96 6.61 -6.62
N ALA A 95 8.65 7.13 -7.64
CA ALA A 95 8.26 6.93 -9.04
C ALA A 95 8.40 5.47 -9.46
N PHE A 96 9.31 4.69 -8.86
CA PHE A 96 9.47 3.25 -9.11
C PHE A 96 8.38 2.41 -8.44
N ALA A 97 7.95 2.77 -7.22
CA ALA A 97 6.79 2.16 -6.56
C ALA A 97 5.48 2.47 -7.32
N LEU A 98 5.29 3.74 -7.73
CA LEU A 98 4.20 4.16 -8.62
C LEU A 98 4.30 3.51 -10.01
N ALA A 99 5.51 3.31 -10.54
CA ALA A 99 5.72 2.57 -11.77
C ALA A 99 5.41 1.09 -11.60
N ILE A 100 5.79 0.39 -10.54
CA ILE A 100 5.38 -1.01 -10.31
C ILE A 100 3.86 -1.12 -10.16
N ALA A 101 3.27 -0.16 -9.45
CA ALA A 101 1.83 0.02 -9.33
C ALA A 101 1.16 0.22 -10.71
N GLY A 102 1.74 1.01 -11.60
CA GLY A 102 1.24 1.27 -12.97
C GLY A 102 1.67 0.27 -14.06
N VAL A 103 2.79 -0.43 -13.91
CA VAL A 103 3.41 -1.32 -14.92
C VAL A 103 2.63 -2.63 -15.04
N LYS A 104 1.90 -3.04 -14.00
CA LYS A 104 0.91 -4.14 -14.16
C LYS A 104 -0.27 -3.78 -15.06
N HIS A 105 -0.44 -2.50 -15.43
CA HIS A 105 -1.52 -2.07 -16.31
C HIS A 105 -1.15 -2.12 -17.81
N SER A 106 0.14 -2.09 -18.18
CA SER A 106 0.56 -2.15 -19.59
C SER A 106 0.45 -3.54 -20.22
N ASP A 107 0.53 -4.61 -19.43
CA ASP A 107 0.46 -5.98 -19.95
C ASP A 107 -0.98 -6.48 -20.18
N THR A 108 -2.00 -5.66 -19.87
CA THR A 108 -3.43 -6.06 -19.96
C THR A 108 -4.17 -5.44 -21.15
N PHE A 109 -3.53 -4.53 -21.91
CA PHE A 109 -4.08 -4.01 -23.16
C PHE A 109 -3.14 -4.31 -24.31
N LYS A 110 -3.36 -5.44 -24.99
CA LYS A 110 -3.01 -5.52 -26.40
C LYS A 110 -4.03 -4.71 -27.18
N ALA A 111 -3.54 -3.77 -27.98
CA ALA A 111 -4.30 -3.10 -29.03
C ALA A 111 -4.84 -4.10 -30.06
#